data_AF-A0A6A4WHN6-F1
#
_entry.id   AF-A0A6A4WHN6-F1
#
_cell.length_a   1.000
_cell.length_b   1.000
_cell.length_c   1.000
_cell.angle_alpha   90.00
_cell.angle_beta   90.00
_cell.angle_gamma   90.00
#
_symmetry.space_group_name_H-M   'P 1'
#
loop_
_entity.id
_entity.type
_entity.pdbx_description
1 polymer ?
#
loop_
_entity_poly.entity_id
_entity_poly.type
_entity_poly.pdbx_seq_one_letter_code
_entity_poly.pdbx_strand_id
1 'polypeptide(L)'
;MARSLVLGAALPALLGVVLCRPGDLTPHHLSDLSEEQRGHIGEIWGVTVDADLPIPLIFPGTKWCGDGDIAANYSDLGVFAETDKCCREHDHCPAWIPGFGTNETIGLHNPSPFTRCACECDQQLSQCLREVGSPVATAVGTMFDNILQVKCYRQDFPIVSCLRYGGLFDRSCQEYELDETSDKIWEFFDSQVFLETEGDLSQW
;
A
#
# COMPACT_ATOMS: atom_id res chain seq x y z
N MET A 1 -18.55 5.39 -39.20
CA MET A 1 -18.98 5.90 -37.89
C MET A 1 -18.77 4.80 -36.87
N ALA A 2 -17.58 4.73 -36.28
CA ALA A 2 -17.27 3.74 -35.25
C ALA A 2 -17.84 4.25 -33.93
N ARG A 3 -18.79 3.50 -33.35
CA ARG A 3 -19.23 3.72 -31.98
C ARG A 3 -18.10 3.28 -31.05
N SER A 4 -17.34 4.22 -30.52
CA SER A 4 -16.52 3.97 -29.33
C SER A 4 -17.46 3.49 -28.23
N LEU A 5 -17.33 2.22 -27.83
CA LEU A 5 -17.74 1.82 -26.50
C LEU A 5 -16.84 2.58 -25.53
N VAL A 6 -17.34 3.69 -25.00
CA VAL A 6 -16.83 4.21 -23.74
C VAL A 6 -17.24 3.18 -22.71
N LEU A 7 -16.31 2.29 -22.35
CA LEU A 7 -16.46 1.43 -21.19
C LEU A 7 -16.49 2.38 -19.99
N GLY A 8 -17.68 2.79 -19.58
CA GLY A 8 -17.86 3.54 -18.34
C GLY A 8 -17.32 2.69 -17.22
N ALA A 9 -16.19 3.10 -16.64
CA ALA A 9 -15.67 2.52 -15.41
C ALA A 9 -16.62 2.86 -14.27
N ALA A 10 -17.70 2.09 -14.16
CA ALA A 10 -18.48 1.99 -12.95
C ALA A 10 -17.88 0.88 -12.09
N LEU A 11 -16.75 1.18 -11.44
CA LEU A 11 -16.40 0.53 -10.17
C LEU A 11 -16.90 1.50 -9.10
N PRO A 12 -18.10 1.28 -8.51
CA PRO A 12 -18.55 2.11 -7.42
C PRO A 12 -17.56 1.95 -6.25
N ALA A 13 -17.33 3.04 -5.55
CA ALA A 13 -16.50 3.17 -4.36
C ALA A 13 -16.66 2.01 -3.36
N LEU A 14 -15.84 0.97 -3.55
CA LEU A 14 -15.53 -0.12 -2.62
C LEU A 14 -14.03 -0.11 -2.32
N LEU A 15 -13.39 1.05 -2.39
CA LEU A 15 -11.97 1.19 -2.10
C LEU A 15 -11.79 1.27 -0.58
N GLY A 16 -11.74 0.10 0.07
CA GLY A 16 -10.91 -0.02 1.26
C GLY A 16 -9.46 0.14 0.81
N VAL A 17 -8.76 1.16 1.30
CA VAL A 17 -7.37 1.44 0.91
C VAL A 17 -6.50 0.96 2.04
N VAL A 18 -5.96 -0.26 1.96
CA VAL A 18 -5.04 -0.74 3.00
C VAL A 18 -3.77 0.10 2.94
N LEU A 19 -3.56 0.94 3.95
CA LEU A 19 -2.34 1.70 4.14
C LEU A 19 -1.76 1.28 5.47
N CYS A 20 -0.44 1.07 5.49
CA CYS A 20 0.23 0.75 6.74
C CYS A 20 0.09 1.92 7.71
N ARG A 21 -0.63 1.75 8.82
CA ARG A 21 -0.78 2.80 9.82
C ARG A 21 -0.52 2.30 11.25
N PRO A 22 0.76 2.29 11.67
CA PRO A 22 1.18 2.10 13.05
C PRO A 22 0.29 2.84 14.04
N GLY A 23 -0.18 2.14 15.08
CA GLY A 23 -1.11 2.67 16.10
C GLY A 23 -0.63 3.91 16.88
N ASP A 24 0.64 4.30 16.75
CA ASP A 24 1.21 5.52 17.35
C ASP A 24 1.10 6.75 16.43
N LEU A 25 0.66 6.57 15.17
CA LEU A 25 0.49 7.66 14.22
C LEU A 25 -0.83 8.39 14.50
N THR A 26 -0.70 9.61 15.04
CA THR A 26 -1.81 10.57 15.03
C THR A 26 -2.29 10.77 13.59
N PRO A 27 -3.61 10.89 13.34
CA PRO A 27 -4.09 11.33 12.03
C PRO A 27 -3.35 12.61 11.64
N HIS A 28 -2.64 12.59 10.51
CA HIS A 28 -2.15 13.82 9.93
C HIS A 28 -3.39 14.63 9.56
N HIS A 29 -3.72 15.62 10.38
CA HIS A 29 -4.81 16.52 10.07
C HIS A 29 -4.34 17.35 8.87
N LEU A 30 -5.17 17.44 7.82
CA LEU A 30 -4.83 18.17 6.59
C LEU A 30 -4.40 19.63 6.84
N SER A 31 -4.74 20.20 8.01
CA SER A 31 -4.26 21.52 8.45
C SER A 31 -2.75 21.61 8.65
N ASP A 32 -2.10 20.48 8.92
CA ASP A 32 -0.68 20.42 9.26
C ASP A 32 0.19 20.27 8.01
N LEU A 33 -0.45 20.13 6.84
CA LEU A 33 0.19 19.99 5.54
C LEU A 33 0.36 21.35 4.87
N SER A 34 1.53 21.55 4.25
CA SER A 34 1.81 22.71 3.41
C SER A 34 0.84 22.79 2.22
N GLU A 35 0.70 23.97 1.61
CA GLU A 35 -0.09 24.14 0.36
C GLU A 35 0.38 23.16 -0.73
N GLU A 36 1.69 22.91 -0.82
CA GLU A 36 2.30 21.98 -1.78
C GLU A 36 1.93 20.52 -1.48
N GLN A 37 1.96 20.11 -0.21
CA GLN A 37 1.54 18.78 0.22
C GLN A 37 0.05 18.55 -0.02
N ARG A 38 -0.79 19.56 0.24
CA ARG A 38 -2.23 19.53 -0.06
C ARG A 38 -2.49 19.44 -1.57
N GLY A 39 -1.72 20.16 -2.38
CA GLY A 39 -1.75 20.06 -3.85
C GLY A 39 -1.45 18.66 -4.36
N HIS A 40 -0.35 18.05 -3.88
CA HIS A 40 0.02 16.68 -4.23
C HIS A 40 -1.05 15.65 -3.84
N ILE A 41 -1.66 15.78 -2.67
CA ILE A 41 -2.78 14.91 -2.26
C ILE A 41 -3.97 15.11 -3.20
N GLY A 42 -4.32 16.35 -3.53
CA GLY A 42 -5.42 16.65 -4.45
C GLY A 42 -5.23 16.03 -5.84
N GLU A 43 -3.98 16.00 -6.34
CA GLU A 43 -3.63 15.32 -7.60
C GLU A 43 -3.75 13.80 -7.51
N ILE A 44 -3.27 13.17 -6.42
CA ILE A 44 -3.31 11.71 -6.22
C ILE A 44 -4.75 11.20 -6.18
N TRP A 45 -5.64 11.90 -5.48
CA TRP A 45 -7.03 11.47 -5.27
C TRP A 45 -8.01 12.04 -6.30
N GLY A 46 -7.56 12.93 -7.19
CA GLY A 46 -8.40 13.56 -8.21
C GLY A 46 -9.54 14.43 -7.64
N VAL A 47 -9.37 14.98 -6.43
CA VAL A 47 -10.35 15.80 -5.73
C VAL A 47 -9.68 17.05 -5.12
N THR A 48 -10.39 18.18 -5.07
CA THR A 48 -9.95 19.32 -4.25
C THR A 48 -10.17 18.96 -2.78
N VAL A 49 -9.08 18.81 -2.02
CA VAL A 49 -9.12 18.46 -0.60
C VAL A 49 -9.61 19.64 0.25
N ASP A 50 -10.94 19.78 0.36
CA ASP A 50 -11.57 20.61 1.38
C ASP A 50 -11.75 19.80 2.68
N ALA A 51 -11.68 20.47 3.83
CA ALA A 51 -11.42 19.93 5.18
C ALA A 51 -12.47 18.96 5.78
N ASP A 52 -13.45 18.46 5.02
CA ASP A 52 -14.60 17.68 5.55
C ASP A 52 -14.89 16.40 4.76
N LEU A 53 -13.90 15.54 4.51
CA LEU A 53 -14.16 14.16 4.08
C LEU A 53 -13.77 13.15 5.17
N PRO A 54 -14.65 12.92 6.18
CA PRO A 54 -14.38 12.05 7.32
C PRO A 54 -14.81 10.62 7.00
N ILE A 55 -14.33 10.05 5.90
CA ILE A 55 -14.63 8.64 5.59
C ILE A 55 -13.33 7.86 5.75
N PRO A 56 -13.10 7.20 6.91
CA PRO A 56 -12.09 6.16 6.97
C PRO A 56 -12.43 5.11 5.91
N LEU A 57 -11.55 4.97 4.92
CA LEU A 57 -11.71 4.07 3.78
C LEU A 57 -11.39 2.64 4.23
N ILE A 58 -12.26 2.05 5.05
CA ILE A 58 -12.17 0.67 5.53
C ILE A 58 -12.93 -0.26 4.59
N PHE A 59 -12.32 -1.39 4.24
CA PHE A 59 -12.95 -2.41 3.42
C PHE A 59 -14.21 -2.96 4.14
N PRO A 60 -15.40 -2.96 3.51
CA PRO A 60 -16.63 -3.37 4.18
C PRO A 60 -16.55 -4.76 4.81
N GLY A 61 -16.95 -4.86 6.08
CA GLY A 61 -16.91 -6.12 6.84
C GLY A 61 -15.56 -6.43 7.50
N THR A 62 -14.59 -5.53 7.37
CA THR A 62 -13.32 -5.51 8.11
C THR A 62 -13.30 -4.30 9.05
N LYS A 63 -12.31 -4.22 9.94
CA LYS A 63 -12.08 -3.07 10.82
C LYS A 63 -10.69 -2.46 10.67
N TRP A 64 -9.75 -3.22 10.11
CA TRP A 64 -8.33 -2.88 9.99
C TRP A 64 -7.88 -2.75 8.53
N CYS A 65 -8.66 -3.21 7.55
CA CYS A 65 -8.26 -3.13 6.14
C CYS A 65 -8.60 -1.77 5.53
N GLY A 66 -7.82 -0.74 5.85
CA GLY A 66 -8.02 0.62 5.34
C GLY A 66 -6.91 1.60 5.73
N ASP A 67 -7.20 2.90 5.65
CA ASP A 67 -6.32 3.94 6.19
C ASP A 67 -6.53 4.04 7.70
N GLY A 68 -5.74 3.26 8.45
CA GLY A 68 -5.95 3.02 9.86
C GLY A 68 -7.11 2.07 10.11
N ASP A 69 -7.68 2.13 11.31
CA ASP A 69 -8.70 1.21 11.75
C ASP A 69 -9.92 1.91 12.36
N ILE A 70 -11.04 1.17 12.42
CA ILE A 70 -12.26 1.52 13.17
C ILE A 70 -12.50 0.56 14.33
N ALA A 71 -11.44 -0.14 14.76
CA ALA A 71 -11.52 -1.15 15.80
C ALA A 71 -11.57 -0.49 17.19
N ALA A 72 -12.38 -1.02 18.09
CA ALA A 72 -12.45 -0.53 19.46
C ALA A 72 -11.20 -0.91 20.28
N ASN A 73 -10.50 -1.98 19.86
CA ASN A 73 -9.26 -2.49 20.46
C ASN A 73 -8.64 -3.55 19.53
N TYR A 74 -7.42 -3.98 19.84
CA TYR A 74 -6.68 -5.00 19.07
C TYR A 74 -7.48 -6.27 18.75
N SER A 75 -8.36 -6.72 19.64
CA SER A 75 -9.15 -7.95 19.42
C SER A 75 -10.47 -7.73 18.67
N ASP A 76 -10.80 -6.47 18.39
CA ASP A 76 -12.04 -6.11 17.71
C ASP A 76 -11.89 -6.29 16.19
N LEU A 77 -12.41 -7.40 15.68
CA LEU A 77 -12.36 -7.78 14.28
C LEU A 77 -13.74 -7.68 13.64
N GLY A 78 -13.75 -7.46 12.33
CA GLY A 78 -14.93 -7.49 11.48
C GLY A 78 -15.43 -8.92 11.21
N VAL A 79 -16.48 -9.01 10.38
CA VAL A 79 -17.08 -10.30 9.99
C VAL A 79 -16.11 -11.17 9.16
N PHE A 80 -15.17 -10.55 8.45
CA PHE A 80 -14.12 -11.23 7.71
C PHE A 80 -12.84 -11.37 8.56
N ALA A 81 -12.98 -11.97 9.74
CA ALA A 81 -11.96 -11.94 10.80
C ALA A 81 -10.56 -12.40 10.37
N GLU A 82 -10.44 -13.43 9.52
CA GLU A 82 -9.11 -13.90 9.08
C GLU A 82 -8.42 -12.91 8.13
N THR A 83 -9.17 -12.30 7.19
CA THR A 83 -8.63 -11.20 6.36
C THR A 83 -8.27 -10.00 7.22
N ASP A 84 -9.14 -9.67 8.17
CA ASP A 84 -8.98 -8.50 9.02
C ASP A 84 -7.76 -8.60 9.96
N LYS A 85 -7.42 -9.82 10.42
CA LYS A 85 -6.18 -10.10 11.15
C LYS A 85 -4.93 -9.77 10.33
N CYS A 86 -4.92 -10.08 9.03
CA CYS A 86 -3.79 -9.74 8.16
C CYS A 86 -3.55 -8.23 8.12
N CYS A 87 -4.62 -7.45 7.95
CA CYS A 87 -4.54 -5.99 7.92
C CYS A 87 -4.16 -5.41 9.30
N ARG A 88 -4.71 -5.95 10.39
CA ARG A 88 -4.31 -5.55 11.75
C ARG A 88 -2.82 -5.74 11.99
N GLU A 89 -2.27 -6.88 11.57
CA GLU A 89 -0.84 -7.15 11.76
C GLU A 89 0.01 -6.19 10.93
N HIS A 90 -0.42 -5.90 9.69
CA HIS A 90 0.21 -4.88 8.84
C HIS A 90 0.21 -3.49 9.48
N ASP A 91 -0.90 -3.07 10.08
CA ASP A 91 -1.01 -1.83 10.84
C ASP A 91 -0.12 -1.79 12.08
N HIS A 92 0.38 -2.92 12.56
CA HIS A 92 1.33 -2.99 13.69
C HIS A 92 2.78 -3.17 13.22
N CYS A 93 3.09 -2.85 11.97
CA CYS A 93 4.45 -2.92 11.45
C CYS A 93 5.42 -2.11 12.35
N PRO A 94 6.49 -2.72 12.87
CA PRO A 94 7.42 -2.06 13.79
C PRO A 94 8.35 -1.04 13.09
N ALA A 95 8.42 -1.10 11.75
CA ALA A 95 9.34 -0.31 10.95
C ALA A 95 8.58 0.45 9.85
N TRP A 96 8.49 1.76 10.02
CA TRP A 96 7.75 2.64 9.14
C TRP A 96 8.40 4.02 9.00
N ILE A 97 8.02 4.75 7.95
CA ILE A 97 8.36 6.15 7.70
C ILE A 97 7.06 6.92 7.44
N PRO A 98 6.75 7.97 8.23
CA PRO A 98 5.50 8.70 8.05
C PRO A 98 5.44 9.38 6.69
N GLY A 99 4.23 9.73 6.24
CA GLY A 99 4.02 10.53 5.04
C GLY A 99 4.81 11.84 5.09
N PHE A 100 5.51 12.17 4.01
CA PHE A 100 6.42 13.33 3.92
C PHE A 100 7.52 13.40 5.00
N GLY A 101 7.72 12.30 5.74
CA GLY A 101 8.67 12.23 6.83
C GLY A 101 10.03 11.69 6.41
N THR A 102 10.99 11.78 7.32
CA THR A 102 12.33 11.22 7.15
C THR A 102 12.65 10.30 8.32
N ASN A 103 13.19 9.13 8.03
CA ASN A 103 13.80 8.29 9.05
C ASN A 103 15.29 8.65 9.16
N GLU A 104 15.62 9.47 10.15
CA GLU A 104 16.97 10.00 10.37
C GLU A 104 18.02 8.92 10.68
N THR A 105 17.60 7.75 11.17
CA THR A 105 18.54 6.65 11.49
C THR A 105 19.08 6.00 10.23
N ILE A 106 18.26 5.91 9.18
CA ILE A 106 18.62 5.28 7.90
C ILE A 106 18.81 6.29 6.77
N GLY A 107 18.52 7.58 7.00
CA GLY A 107 18.67 8.66 6.04
C GLY A 107 17.67 8.63 4.87
N LEU A 108 16.53 7.97 5.04
CA LEU A 108 15.54 7.78 3.97
C LEU A 108 14.34 8.72 4.14
N HIS A 109 14.07 9.54 3.13
CA HIS A 109 12.93 10.46 3.08
C HIS A 109 11.78 9.86 2.27
N ASN A 110 10.57 9.82 2.84
CA ASN A 110 9.36 9.39 2.17
C ASN A 110 8.68 10.57 1.46
N PRO A 111 8.72 10.65 0.12
CA PRO A 111 8.09 11.76 -0.62
C PRO A 111 6.57 11.62 -0.74
N SER A 112 5.99 10.51 -0.28
CA SER A 112 4.57 10.21 -0.42
C SER A 112 3.77 10.78 0.76
N PRO A 113 2.49 11.16 0.56
CA PRO A 113 1.60 11.50 1.67
C PRO A 113 1.24 10.31 2.57
N PHE A 114 1.45 9.09 2.09
CA PHE A 114 1.12 7.88 2.84
C PHE A 114 2.35 7.35 3.57
N THR A 115 2.13 6.78 4.75
CA THR A 115 3.14 6.03 5.48
C THR A 115 3.68 4.90 4.61
N ARG A 116 5.00 4.72 4.66
CA ARG A 116 5.71 3.62 4.00
C ARG A 116 6.20 2.67 5.07
N CYS A 117 5.92 1.39 4.92
CA CYS A 117 6.39 0.37 5.84
C CYS A 117 7.55 -0.43 5.25
N ALA A 118 8.24 -1.16 6.11
CA ALA A 118 9.29 -2.07 5.67
C ALA A 118 8.69 -3.13 4.72
N CYS A 119 9.42 -3.50 3.67
CA CYS A 119 8.96 -4.48 2.69
C CYS A 119 8.59 -5.83 3.31
N GLU A 120 9.21 -6.18 4.44
CA GLU A 120 8.85 -7.38 5.19
C GLU A 120 7.38 -7.35 5.67
N CYS A 121 6.87 -6.21 6.15
CA CYS A 121 5.49 -6.07 6.59
C CYS A 121 4.51 -6.21 5.42
N ASP A 122 4.82 -5.57 4.29
CA ASP A 122 3.98 -5.64 3.09
C ASP A 122 3.97 -7.06 2.51
N GLN A 123 5.10 -7.76 2.51
CA GLN A 123 5.18 -9.17 2.10
C GLN A 123 4.39 -10.10 3.02
N GLN A 124 4.48 -9.89 4.35
CA GLN A 124 3.70 -10.67 5.32
C GLN A 124 2.19 -10.46 5.14
N LEU A 125 1.76 -9.22 4.85
CA LEU A 125 0.36 -8.92 4.51
C LEU A 125 -0.07 -9.73 3.28
N SER A 126 0.66 -9.62 2.17
CA SER A 126 0.31 -10.31 0.93
C SER A 126 0.32 -11.83 1.09
N GLN A 127 1.30 -12.39 1.82
CA GLN A 127 1.34 -13.81 2.13
C GLN A 127 0.12 -14.24 2.97
N CYS A 128 -0.17 -13.54 4.07
CA CYS A 128 -1.32 -13.82 4.93
C CYS A 128 -2.63 -13.81 4.14
N LEU A 129 -2.84 -12.81 3.27
CA LEU A 129 -4.02 -12.72 2.42
C LEU A 129 -4.12 -13.86 1.41
N ARG A 130 -3.00 -14.30 0.82
CA ARG A 130 -2.96 -15.49 -0.06
C ARG A 130 -3.32 -16.76 0.70
N GLU A 131 -2.79 -16.93 1.91
CA GLU A 131 -3.07 -18.08 2.77
C GLU A 131 -4.54 -18.15 3.20
N VAL A 132 -5.16 -17.00 3.50
CA VAL A 132 -6.61 -16.92 3.80
C VAL A 132 -7.43 -17.35 2.58
N GLY A 133 -7.00 -17.01 1.36
CA GLY A 133 -7.55 -17.53 0.10
C GLY A 133 -9.04 -17.24 -0.14
N SER A 134 -9.64 -16.31 0.61
CA SER A 134 -11.05 -15.95 0.48
C SER A 134 -11.26 -14.90 -0.62
N PRO A 135 -12.48 -14.75 -1.18
CA PRO A 135 -12.78 -13.68 -2.12
C PRO A 135 -12.48 -12.28 -1.56
N VAL A 136 -12.70 -12.08 -0.25
CA VAL A 136 -12.41 -10.81 0.43
C VAL A 136 -10.91 -10.59 0.57
N ALA A 137 -10.15 -11.60 1.00
CA ALA A 137 -8.69 -11.50 1.06
C ALA A 137 -8.09 -11.24 -0.33
N THR A 138 -8.64 -11.88 -1.36
CA THR A 138 -8.21 -11.70 -2.75
C THR A 138 -8.47 -10.27 -3.24
N ALA A 139 -9.65 -9.73 -2.94
CA ALA A 139 -9.99 -8.36 -3.26
C ALA A 139 -9.05 -7.38 -2.55
N VAL A 140 -8.84 -7.55 -1.24
CA VAL A 140 -7.95 -6.71 -0.43
C VAL A 140 -6.51 -6.74 -0.96
N GLY A 141 -5.96 -7.93 -1.22
CA GLY A 141 -4.61 -8.07 -1.75
C GLY A 141 -4.45 -7.46 -3.15
N THR A 142 -5.45 -7.68 -4.03
CA THR A 142 -5.45 -7.06 -5.37
C THR A 142 -5.50 -5.54 -5.29
N MET A 143 -6.29 -4.97 -4.37
CA MET A 143 -6.32 -3.53 -4.13
C MET A 143 -4.94 -3.01 -3.68
N PHE A 144 -4.31 -3.69 -2.73
CA PHE A 144 -3.02 -3.31 -2.17
C PHE A 144 -1.87 -3.38 -3.19
N ASP A 145 -1.61 -4.56 -3.76
CA ASP A 145 -0.42 -4.80 -4.58
C ASP A 145 -0.58 -4.40 -6.04
N ASN A 146 -1.80 -4.48 -6.62
CA ASN A 146 -1.98 -4.28 -8.06
C ASN A 146 -2.51 -2.89 -8.42
N ILE A 147 -3.32 -2.29 -7.54
CA ILE A 147 -4.01 -1.02 -7.81
C ILE A 147 -3.32 0.15 -7.13
N LEU A 148 -3.09 0.06 -5.82
CA LEU A 148 -2.45 1.15 -5.06
C LEU A 148 -0.94 1.18 -5.29
N GLN A 149 -0.31 0.00 -5.41
CA GLN A 149 1.13 -0.15 -5.65
C GLN A 149 1.94 0.71 -4.68
N VAL A 150 1.57 0.63 -3.40
CA VAL A 150 2.33 1.32 -2.36
C VAL A 150 3.72 0.70 -2.31
N LYS A 151 4.74 1.50 -2.64
CA LYS A 151 6.13 1.17 -2.36
C LYS A 151 6.35 0.90 -0.87
N CYS A 152 7.27 -0.01 -0.59
CA CYS A 152 7.83 -0.32 0.71
C CYS A 152 9.32 0.07 0.73
N TYR A 153 10.00 -0.04 1.87
CA TYR A 153 11.45 0.17 1.93
C TYR A 153 12.20 -1.03 2.54
N ARG A 154 13.43 -1.25 2.09
CA ARG A 154 14.35 -2.26 2.65
C ARG A 154 15.80 -1.89 2.35
N GLN A 155 16.73 -2.51 3.06
CA GLN A 155 18.15 -2.38 2.78
C GLN A 155 18.56 -3.42 1.73
N ASP A 156 18.99 -2.98 0.56
CA ASP A 156 19.51 -3.87 -0.47
C ASP A 156 20.59 -3.20 -1.35
N PHE A 157 21.11 -3.92 -2.34
CA PHE A 157 22.01 -3.35 -3.33
C PHE A 157 21.32 -2.27 -4.18
N PRO A 158 22.03 -1.19 -4.57
CA PRO A 158 21.43 -0.08 -5.32
C PRO A 158 20.70 -0.52 -6.59
N ILE A 159 19.48 -0.02 -6.80
CA ILE A 159 18.73 -0.28 -8.03
C ILE A 159 19.43 0.36 -9.23
N VAL A 160 19.72 -0.45 -10.25
CA VAL A 160 20.24 -0.01 -11.56
C VAL A 160 19.09 0.22 -12.53
N SER A 161 18.22 -0.77 -12.68
CA SER A 161 17.12 -0.74 -13.64
C SER A 161 16.00 -1.71 -13.26
N CYS A 162 14.88 -1.62 -13.95
CA CYS A 162 13.82 -2.60 -13.86
C CYS A 162 13.93 -3.61 -15.01
N LEU A 163 14.02 -4.90 -14.68
CA LEU A 163 14.10 -6.00 -15.64
C LEU A 163 12.70 -6.46 -16.09
N ARG A 164 11.73 -6.43 -15.17
CA ARG A 164 10.36 -6.91 -15.42
C ARG A 164 9.34 -5.98 -14.80
N TYR A 165 8.43 -5.47 -15.62
CA TYR A 165 7.28 -4.69 -15.15
C TYR A 165 6.04 -5.59 -14.98
N GLY A 166 5.12 -5.15 -14.14
CA GLY A 166 3.83 -5.79 -13.91
C GLY A 166 2.82 -4.89 -13.21
N GLY A 167 1.74 -5.51 -12.75
CA GLY A 167 0.61 -4.83 -12.12
C GLY A 167 -0.31 -4.15 -13.13
N LEU A 168 -1.12 -3.20 -12.67
CA LEU A 168 -2.06 -2.50 -13.53
C LEU A 168 -1.30 -1.54 -14.47
N PHE A 169 -1.41 -1.75 -15.79
CA PHE A 169 -0.71 -0.97 -16.84
C PHE A 169 0.82 -1.00 -16.76
N ASP A 170 1.43 -2.10 -16.30
CA ASP A 170 2.90 -2.27 -16.23
C ASP A 170 3.60 -1.17 -15.41
N ARG A 171 2.92 -0.65 -14.38
CA ARG A 171 3.39 0.49 -13.58
C ARG A 171 4.30 0.12 -12.40
N SER A 172 4.39 -1.16 -12.05
CA SER A 172 5.20 -1.64 -10.93
C SER A 172 6.37 -2.47 -11.44
N CYS A 173 7.55 -2.26 -10.87
CA CYS A 173 8.68 -3.13 -11.16
C CYS A 173 8.62 -4.40 -10.29
N GLN A 174 8.69 -5.56 -10.94
CA GLN A 174 8.58 -6.88 -10.33
C GLN A 174 9.93 -7.58 -10.19
N GLU A 175 10.92 -7.17 -10.99
CA GLU A 175 12.28 -7.69 -10.95
C GLU A 175 13.26 -6.56 -11.21
N TYR A 176 14.22 -6.37 -10.32
CA TYR A 176 15.20 -5.28 -10.38
C TYR A 176 16.57 -5.82 -10.77
N GLU A 177 17.28 -5.05 -11.59
CA GLU A 177 18.73 -5.17 -11.75
C GLU A 177 19.38 -4.37 -10.62
N LEU A 178 20.23 -5.01 -9.82
CA LEU A 178 20.90 -4.39 -8.68
C LEU A 178 22.42 -4.35 -8.87
N ASP A 179 23.06 -3.30 -8.36
CA ASP A 179 24.52 -3.18 -8.35
C ASP A 179 25.12 -3.91 -7.15
N GLU A 180 25.36 -5.21 -7.31
CA GLU A 180 25.99 -6.05 -6.28
C GLU A 180 27.47 -5.70 -6.01
N THR A 181 28.07 -4.79 -6.80
CA THR A 181 29.46 -4.34 -6.57
C THR A 181 29.56 -3.21 -5.55
N SER A 182 28.43 -2.58 -5.22
CA SER A 182 28.31 -1.47 -4.27
C SER A 182 27.82 -1.94 -2.90
N ASP A 183 28.02 -1.11 -1.88
CA ASP A 183 27.46 -1.36 -0.55
C ASP A 183 25.93 -1.19 -0.56
N LYS A 184 25.24 -1.94 0.30
CA LYS A 184 23.77 -1.89 0.41
C LYS A 184 23.29 -0.55 0.98
N ILE A 185 22.21 -0.02 0.41
CA ILE A 185 21.55 1.22 0.81
C ILE A 185 20.08 0.97 1.16
N TRP A 186 19.48 1.92 1.88
CA TRP A 186 18.03 1.94 2.11
C TRP A 186 17.35 2.66 0.97
N GLU A 187 16.43 1.98 0.29
CA GLU A 187 15.65 2.56 -0.80
C GLU A 187 14.26 1.96 -0.90
N PHE A 188 13.41 2.55 -1.76
CA PHE A 188 12.03 2.13 -1.93
C PHE A 188 11.87 1.12 -3.08
N PHE A 189 11.15 0.04 -2.82
CA PHE A 189 10.83 -1.01 -3.79
C PHE A 189 9.32 -1.06 -4.02
N ASP A 190 8.92 -1.46 -5.21
CA ASP A 190 7.52 -1.75 -5.52
C ASP A 190 7.08 -3.09 -4.91
N SER A 191 5.81 -3.19 -4.52
CA SER A 191 5.23 -4.47 -4.10
C SER A 191 5.09 -5.43 -5.27
N GLN A 192 5.27 -6.73 -4.96
CA GLN A 192 5.01 -7.81 -5.91
C GLN A 192 3.50 -7.92 -6.14
N VAL A 193 3.09 -8.21 -7.38
CA VAL A 193 1.67 -8.36 -7.72
C VAL A 193 1.01 -9.48 -6.93
N PHE A 194 -0.21 -9.25 -6.44
CA PHE A 194 -0.90 -10.14 -5.52
C PHE A 194 -1.27 -11.51 -6.12
N LEU A 195 -1.63 -11.54 -7.40
CA LEU A 195 -1.90 -12.78 -8.14
C LEU A 195 -0.90 -12.85 -9.29
N GLU A 196 0.17 -13.60 -9.07
CA GLU A 196 1.03 -14.02 -10.18
C GLU A 196 0.25 -15.05 -11.01
N THR A 197 0.24 -14.86 -12.32
CA THR A 197 -0.14 -15.95 -13.23
C THR A 197 0.80 -17.12 -12.99
N GLU A 198 0.26 -18.33 -12.76
CA GLU A 198 1.01 -19.56 -12.45
C GLU A 198 2.33 -19.65 -13.26
N GLY A 199 3.46 -19.48 -12.57
CA GLY A 199 4.77 -19.50 -13.21
C GLY A 199 5.99 -19.25 -12.31
N ASP A 200 5.84 -18.54 -11.18
CA ASP A 200 6.99 -18.09 -10.37
C ASP A 200 7.03 -18.68 -8.93
N LEU A 201 6.31 -19.77 -8.67
CA LEU A 201 6.33 -20.48 -7.38
C LEU A 201 7.61 -21.31 -7.15
N SER A 202 8.77 -20.89 -7.67
CA SER A 202 10.01 -21.68 -7.58
C SER A 202 11.24 -20.98 -6.99
N GLN A 203 11.10 -19.81 -6.35
CA GLN A 203 12.23 -19.20 -5.63
C GLN A 203 11.91 -18.68 -4.22
N TRP A 204 11.17 -19.48 -3.45
CA TRP A 204 11.24 -19.46 -1.98
C TRP A 204 11.34 -20.90 -1.45
#